data_AF-A0A7U3V0R8-F1
#
_entry.id   AF-A0A7U3V0R8-F1
#
_cell.length_a   1.000
_cell.length_b   1.000
_cell.length_c   1.000
_cell.angle_alpha   90.00
_cell.angle_beta   90.00
_cell.angle_gamma   90.00
#
_symmetry.space_group_name_H-M   'P 1'
#
loop_
_entity.id
_entity.type
_entity.pdbx_description
1 polymer ?
#
loop_
_entity_poly.entity_id
_entity_poly.type
_entity_poly.pdbx_seq_one_letter_code
_entity_poly.pdbx_strand_id
1 'polypeptide(L)'
;MNCWTRRRTPGREEKEDMARTKVRPLGHCSRCTRAWWPGASDEDQWNTVHKGGRLTGYLCPQCQTPEENAEAEVKAALVDYDHPITDADGRVRLAPRGGWHSVAVGTHSVVQSDPAVHLALGIENSQLHIGVAAHTDARLHDLFSETCAVHVRTELDRVGARPGHRTLTFTATDGLPPTNVLVVEDRAACTDGDRGEMVVLVSRQMTPHLLAAFAPPVADSIRAALRDT
;
A
#
# COMPACT_ATOMS: atom_id res chain seq x y z
N MET A 1 15.35 -17.20 11.54
CA MET A 1 14.88 -17.74 10.26
C MET A 1 15.47 -16.90 9.15
N ASN A 2 16.08 -17.51 8.13
CA ASN A 2 16.56 -16.80 6.95
C ASN A 2 15.39 -16.63 5.97
N CYS A 3 15.38 -15.55 5.20
CA CYS A 3 14.33 -15.24 4.23
C CYS A 3 14.98 -14.98 2.87
N TRP A 4 14.61 -15.77 1.86
CA TRP A 4 15.12 -15.65 0.48
C TRP A 4 14.17 -14.83 -0.39
N THR A 5 14.69 -13.91 -1.19
CA THR A 5 13.83 -13.05 -2.02
C THR A 5 14.44 -12.76 -3.39
N ARG A 6 13.62 -12.84 -4.45
CA ARG A 6 14.06 -12.55 -5.83
C ARG A 6 13.93 -11.05 -6.09
N ARG A 7 14.97 -10.42 -6.64
CA ARG A 7 14.90 -9.02 -7.04
C ARG A 7 14.38 -8.93 -8.47
N ARG A 8 13.38 -8.09 -8.73
CA ARG A 8 13.04 -7.65 -10.09
C ARG A 8 13.75 -6.34 -10.35
N THR A 9 14.49 -6.27 -11.45
CA THR A 9 15.02 -5.01 -11.96
C THR A 9 13.85 -4.20 -12.52
N PRO A 10 13.71 -2.90 -12.21
CA PRO A 10 12.68 -2.05 -12.81
C PRO A 10 12.77 -2.07 -14.34
N GLY A 11 11.62 -1.93 -15.00
CA GLY A 11 11.47 -1.98 -16.46
C GLY A 11 12.46 -1.06 -17.17
N ARG A 12 13.16 -1.65 -18.13
CA ARG A 12 14.24 -1.07 -18.93
C ARG A 12 13.66 -0.18 -20.03
N GLU A 13 13.48 1.10 -19.77
CA GLU A 13 13.46 2.14 -20.81
C GLU A 13 14.75 2.97 -20.71
N GLU A 14 15.30 3.26 -21.88
CA GLU A 14 16.54 4.00 -22.17
C GLU A 14 17.88 3.23 -22.00
N LYS A 15 18.29 2.62 -23.12
CA LYS A 15 19.69 2.31 -23.44
C LYS A 15 20.31 3.51 -24.18
N GLU A 16 21.64 3.53 -24.17
CA GLU A 16 22.57 4.31 -25.03
C GLU A 16 22.95 5.71 -24.55
N ASP A 17 23.82 5.77 -23.53
CA ASP A 17 25.24 6.16 -23.70
C ASP A 17 25.93 6.17 -22.34
N MET A 18 26.76 5.16 -22.02
CA MET A 18 27.62 5.24 -20.83
C MET A 18 29.02 4.77 -21.16
N ALA A 19 29.91 5.76 -21.23
CA ALA A 19 31.34 5.63 -21.05
C ALA A 19 31.67 4.59 -19.97
N ARG A 20 32.77 3.84 -20.18
CA ARG A 20 33.35 2.80 -19.31
C ARG A 20 33.66 3.32 -17.90
N THR A 21 32.63 3.63 -17.14
CA THR A 21 32.67 3.72 -15.69
C THR A 21 32.81 2.29 -15.22
N LYS A 22 33.83 1.98 -14.40
CA LYS A 22 34.01 0.63 -13.84
C LYS A 22 32.76 0.27 -13.02
N VAL A 23 31.82 -0.42 -13.64
CA VAL A 23 30.65 -0.98 -12.94
C VAL A 23 31.20 -1.94 -11.90
N ARG A 24 30.81 -1.75 -10.65
CA ARG A 24 31.15 -2.67 -9.56
C ARG A 24 30.06 -3.74 -9.46
N PRO A 25 30.40 -4.98 -9.03
CA PRO A 25 29.36 -5.96 -8.75
C PRO A 25 28.49 -5.47 -7.60
N LEU A 26 27.20 -5.82 -7.65
CA LEU A 26 26.23 -5.50 -6.58
C LEU A 26 26.52 -6.29 -5.31
N GLY A 27 27.13 -7.47 -5.45
CA GLY A 27 27.48 -8.34 -4.33
C GLY A 27 28.13 -9.64 -4.80
N HIS A 28 28.35 -10.55 -3.84
CA HIS A 28 28.91 -11.87 -4.11
C HIS A 28 28.02 -12.96 -3.51
N CYS A 29 27.96 -14.11 -4.19
CA CYS A 29 27.30 -15.29 -3.69
C CYS A 29 27.96 -15.75 -2.38
N SER A 30 27.17 -15.94 -1.33
CA SER A 30 27.68 -16.34 -0.02
C SER A 30 28.17 -17.80 0.02
N ARG A 31 27.89 -18.60 -1.01
CA ARG A 31 28.34 -20.01 -1.13
C ARG A 31 29.57 -20.17 -2.01
N CYS A 32 29.53 -19.67 -3.24
CA CYS A 32 30.61 -19.88 -4.22
C CYS A 32 31.43 -18.62 -4.53
N THR A 33 31.15 -17.49 -3.88
CA THR A 33 31.82 -16.18 -4.09
C THR A 33 31.68 -15.58 -5.49
N ARG A 34 30.90 -16.21 -6.39
CA ARG A 34 30.57 -15.64 -7.71
C ARG A 34 30.04 -14.22 -7.55
N ALA A 35 30.51 -13.30 -8.37
CA ALA A 35 30.07 -11.90 -8.36
C ALA A 35 28.73 -11.74 -9.10
N TRP A 36 27.86 -10.89 -8.55
CA TRP A 36 26.61 -10.48 -9.18
C TRP A 36 26.80 -9.16 -9.93
N TRP A 37 26.65 -9.20 -11.25
CA TRP A 37 26.86 -8.07 -12.13
C TRP A 37 25.52 -7.49 -12.63
N PRO A 38 25.30 -6.16 -12.55
CA PRO A 38 24.16 -5.53 -13.19
C PRO A 38 24.10 -5.83 -14.68
N GLY A 39 22.92 -6.18 -15.21
CA GLY A 39 22.69 -6.49 -16.61
C GLY A 39 23.18 -7.87 -17.05
N ALA A 40 23.64 -8.73 -16.12
CA ALA A 40 23.96 -10.12 -16.44
C ALA A 40 22.69 -10.89 -16.87
N SER A 41 22.86 -11.88 -17.73
CA SER A 41 21.74 -12.67 -18.28
C SER A 41 20.96 -13.46 -17.22
N ASP A 42 21.54 -13.67 -16.05
CA ASP A 42 20.92 -14.36 -14.93
C ASP A 42 20.61 -13.44 -13.75
N GLU A 43 20.69 -12.11 -13.93
CA GLU A 43 20.50 -11.11 -12.86
C GLU A 43 19.19 -11.31 -12.08
N ASP A 44 18.10 -11.60 -12.78
CA ASP A 44 16.77 -11.79 -12.22
C ASP A 44 16.57 -13.14 -11.49
N GLN A 45 17.54 -14.05 -11.60
CA GLN A 45 17.53 -15.35 -10.94
C GLN A 45 18.34 -15.35 -9.62
N TRP A 46 19.00 -14.24 -9.28
CA TRP A 46 19.70 -14.12 -8.01
C TRP A 46 18.71 -13.92 -6.86
N ASN A 47 18.91 -14.68 -5.78
CA ASN A 47 18.18 -14.49 -4.54
C ASN A 47 19.02 -13.68 -3.55
N THR A 48 18.36 -12.81 -2.81
CA THR A 48 18.92 -12.12 -1.65
C THR A 48 18.59 -12.90 -0.38
N VAL A 49 19.49 -12.86 0.60
CA VAL A 49 19.34 -13.54 1.88
C VAL A 49 19.12 -12.49 2.96
N HIS A 50 17.99 -12.56 3.64
CA HIS A 50 17.66 -11.67 4.74
C HIS A 50 17.64 -12.41 6.08
N LYS A 51 18.17 -11.80 7.13
CA LYS A 51 18.08 -12.26 8.51
C LYS A 51 17.61 -11.13 9.41
N GLY A 52 16.43 -11.30 10.03
CA GLY A 52 15.82 -10.24 10.85
C GLY A 52 15.55 -8.94 10.10
N GLY A 53 15.15 -9.03 8.82
CA GLY A 53 14.93 -7.89 7.93
C GLY A 53 16.19 -7.28 7.33
N ARG A 54 17.39 -7.71 7.74
CA ARG A 54 18.65 -7.20 7.18
C ARG A 54 19.16 -8.08 6.06
N LEU A 55 19.61 -7.47 4.96
CA LEU A 55 20.31 -8.18 3.89
C LEU A 55 21.66 -8.70 4.41
N THR A 56 21.86 -10.01 4.37
CA THR A 56 23.07 -10.69 4.85
C THR A 56 23.89 -11.35 3.74
N GLY A 57 23.36 -11.44 2.51
CA GLY A 57 24.10 -12.01 1.39
C GLY A 57 23.25 -12.20 0.14
N TYR A 58 23.87 -12.82 -0.85
CA TYR A 58 23.26 -13.17 -2.13
C TYR A 58 23.49 -14.65 -2.43
N LEU A 59 22.61 -15.29 -3.20
CA LEU A 59 22.78 -16.62 -3.75
C LEU A 59 22.62 -16.59 -5.27
N CYS A 60 23.65 -17.04 -5.98
CA CYS A 60 23.56 -17.24 -7.42
C CYS A 60 22.66 -18.44 -7.76
N PRO A 61 22.10 -18.51 -8.98
CA PRO A 61 21.17 -19.58 -9.35
C PRO A 61 21.75 -20.99 -9.18
N GLN A 62 23.04 -21.15 -9.45
CA GLN A 62 23.75 -22.44 -9.32
C GLN A 62 23.93 -22.91 -7.87
N CYS A 63 23.86 -21.99 -6.91
CA CYS A 63 24.06 -22.30 -5.51
C CYS A 63 22.75 -22.39 -4.73
N GLN A 64 21.59 -22.11 -5.33
CA GLN A 64 20.29 -22.25 -4.68
C GLN A 64 19.86 -23.72 -4.67
N THR A 65 19.23 -24.17 -3.59
CA THR A 65 18.49 -25.44 -3.64
C THR A 65 17.13 -25.23 -4.33
N PRO A 66 16.49 -26.29 -4.86
CA PRO A 66 15.14 -26.19 -5.42
C PRO A 66 14.13 -25.57 -4.44
N GLU A 67 14.23 -25.90 -3.15
CA GLU A 67 13.35 -25.39 -2.10
C GLU A 67 13.57 -23.88 -1.86
N GLU A 68 14.83 -23.43 -1.86
CA GLU A 68 15.16 -22.00 -1.71
C GLU A 68 14.66 -21.18 -2.90
N ASN A 69 14.77 -21.70 -4.12
CA ASN A 69 14.23 -21.03 -5.30
C ASN A 69 12.68 -21.00 -5.24
N ALA A 70 12.03 -22.12 -4.91
CA ALA A 70 10.57 -22.17 -4.79
C ALA A 70 10.05 -21.19 -3.72
N GLU A 71 10.70 -21.11 -2.56
CA GLU A 71 10.34 -20.13 -1.52
C GLU A 71 10.48 -18.68 -2.01
N ALA A 72 11.57 -18.36 -2.73
CA ALA A 72 11.79 -17.04 -3.28
C ALA A 72 10.75 -16.66 -4.35
N GLU A 73 10.35 -17.61 -5.20
CA GLU A 73 9.29 -17.43 -6.21
C GLU A 73 7.93 -17.17 -5.58
N VAL A 74 7.55 -17.96 -4.56
CA VAL A 74 6.31 -17.75 -3.80
C VAL A 74 6.30 -16.36 -3.15
N LYS A 75 7.40 -15.96 -2.53
CA LYS A 75 7.48 -14.62 -1.92
C LYS A 75 7.42 -13.50 -2.94
N ALA A 76 8.09 -13.64 -4.09
CA ALA A 76 8.03 -12.66 -5.18
C ALA A 76 6.59 -12.44 -5.69
N ALA A 77 5.73 -13.46 -5.61
CA ALA A 77 4.32 -13.34 -5.94
C ALA A 77 3.50 -12.63 -4.85
N LEU A 78 3.85 -12.83 -3.57
CA LEU A 78 3.04 -12.40 -2.43
C LEU A 78 3.48 -11.06 -1.80
N VAL A 79 4.70 -10.62 -2.05
CA VAL A 79 5.31 -9.47 -1.37
C VAL A 79 5.68 -8.39 -2.39
N ASP A 80 5.48 -7.13 -2.01
CA ASP A 80 5.95 -5.98 -2.78
C ASP A 80 7.42 -5.70 -2.43
N TYR A 81 8.30 -6.05 -3.37
CA TYR A 81 9.74 -5.79 -3.30
C TYR A 81 10.16 -4.46 -3.90
N ASP A 82 9.24 -3.79 -4.61
CA ASP A 82 9.53 -2.58 -5.38
C ASP A 82 9.50 -1.35 -4.46
N HIS A 83 8.77 -1.42 -3.35
CA HIS A 83 8.59 -0.32 -2.39
C HIS A 83 8.96 -0.68 -0.94
N PRO A 84 10.23 -1.05 -0.67
CA PRO A 84 10.68 -1.34 0.69
C PRO A 84 10.78 -0.08 1.54
N ILE A 85 10.50 -0.21 2.84
CA ILE A 85 10.90 0.79 3.85
C ILE A 85 12.04 0.22 4.68
N THR A 86 13.03 1.05 4.97
CA THR A 86 14.09 0.72 5.94
C THR A 86 13.81 1.46 7.24
N ASP A 87 13.71 0.74 8.36
CA ASP A 87 13.53 1.36 9.67
C ASP A 87 14.83 1.98 10.20
N ALA A 88 14.75 2.65 11.35
CA ALA A 88 15.89 3.30 12.00
C ALA A 88 17.01 2.30 12.39
N ASP A 89 16.69 1.01 12.53
CA ASP A 89 17.65 -0.06 12.84
C ASP A 89 18.27 -0.68 11.56
N GLY A 90 17.95 -0.16 10.38
CA GLY A 90 18.43 -0.67 9.10
C GLY A 90 17.74 -1.96 8.66
N ARG A 91 16.56 -2.29 9.19
CA ARG A 91 15.79 -3.47 8.77
C ARG A 91 14.82 -3.10 7.66
N VAL A 92 14.78 -3.93 6.63
CA VAL A 92 13.86 -3.80 5.51
C VAL A 92 12.50 -4.38 5.90
N ARG A 93 11.46 -3.57 5.73
CA ARG A 93 10.04 -3.93 5.84
C ARG A 93 9.42 -3.92 4.45
N LEU A 94 8.66 -4.97 4.17
CA LEU A 94 7.98 -5.17 2.90
C LEU A 94 6.50 -5.37 3.16
N ALA A 95 5.65 -4.80 2.32
CA ALA A 95 4.22 -5.04 2.39
C ALA A 95 3.85 -6.29 1.58
N PRO A 96 2.74 -6.97 1.90
CA PRO A 96 2.11 -7.87 0.95
C PRO A 96 1.80 -7.13 -0.36
N ARG A 97 1.76 -7.85 -1.48
CA ARG A 97 1.39 -7.25 -2.77
C ARG A 97 -0.05 -6.74 -2.71
N GLY A 98 -0.23 -5.44 -3.00
CA GLY A 98 -1.51 -4.74 -2.84
C GLY A 98 -1.82 -4.32 -1.40
N GLY A 99 -0.92 -4.58 -0.45
CA GLY A 99 -0.98 -4.09 0.91
C GLY A 99 -0.16 -2.83 1.14
N TRP A 100 -0.03 -2.44 2.40
CA TRP A 100 0.66 -1.22 2.82
C TRP A 100 1.43 -1.42 4.12
N HIS A 101 2.46 -0.60 4.36
CA HIS A 101 3.27 -0.61 5.58
C HIS A 101 3.45 0.78 6.23
N SER A 102 2.97 1.82 5.55
CA SER A 102 2.98 3.20 6.02
C SER A 102 1.66 3.89 5.66
N VAL A 103 1.34 4.96 6.40
CA VAL A 103 0.15 5.78 6.20
C VAL A 103 0.61 7.20 5.93
N ALA A 104 0.02 7.84 4.92
CA ALA A 104 0.19 9.25 4.63
C ALA A 104 -1.18 9.92 4.54
N VAL A 105 -1.30 11.10 5.13
CA VAL A 105 -2.52 11.89 5.11
C VAL A 105 -2.23 13.25 4.50
N GLY A 106 -3.13 13.73 3.65
CA GLY A 106 -2.97 15.04 3.01
C GLY A 106 -3.98 15.27 1.90
N THR A 107 -3.56 15.97 0.86
CA THR A 107 -4.41 16.28 -0.29
C THR A 107 -4.47 15.11 -1.28
N HIS A 108 -5.66 14.66 -1.62
CA HIS A 108 -5.90 13.68 -2.68
C HIS A 108 -6.64 14.36 -3.83
N SER A 109 -6.23 14.10 -5.08
CA SER A 109 -6.77 14.80 -6.27
C SER A 109 -8.30 14.71 -6.36
N VAL A 110 -8.86 13.51 -6.14
CA VAL A 110 -10.32 13.28 -6.12
C VAL A 110 -11.04 14.16 -5.10
N VAL A 111 -10.46 14.33 -3.90
CA VAL A 111 -11.02 15.17 -2.83
C VAL A 111 -10.98 16.66 -3.22
N GLN A 112 -9.95 17.07 -3.96
CA GLN A 112 -9.82 18.46 -4.41
C GLN A 112 -10.75 18.77 -5.59
N SER A 113 -10.98 17.80 -6.46
CA SER A 113 -11.79 17.98 -7.68
C SER A 113 -13.29 17.88 -7.43
N ASP A 114 -13.71 17.17 -6.38
CA ASP A 114 -15.12 16.92 -6.10
C ASP A 114 -15.51 17.38 -4.69
N PRO A 115 -16.30 18.47 -4.55
CA PRO A 115 -16.75 18.98 -3.26
C PRO A 115 -17.78 18.08 -2.55
N ALA A 116 -18.21 16.96 -3.13
CA ALA A 116 -19.02 15.97 -2.44
C ALA A 116 -18.15 14.90 -1.74
N VAL A 117 -16.85 14.82 -2.04
CA VAL A 117 -15.96 13.82 -1.48
C VAL A 117 -15.35 14.36 -0.18
N HIS A 118 -15.69 13.70 0.93
CA HIS A 118 -15.22 14.03 2.27
C HIS A 118 -13.89 13.37 2.60
N LEU A 119 -13.72 12.12 2.14
CA LEU A 119 -12.50 11.34 2.29
C LEU A 119 -12.25 10.50 1.04
N ALA A 120 -10.98 10.30 0.72
CA ALA A 120 -10.55 9.30 -0.25
C ALA A 120 -9.42 8.47 0.34
N LEU A 121 -9.47 7.17 0.18
CA LEU A 121 -8.40 6.26 0.53
C LEU A 121 -7.86 5.62 -0.76
N GLY A 122 -6.55 5.43 -0.81
CA GLY A 122 -5.87 4.74 -1.89
C GLY A 122 -4.61 4.04 -1.40
N ILE A 123 -4.31 2.86 -1.92
CA ILE A 123 -2.99 2.23 -1.73
C ILE A 123 -2.14 2.49 -2.97
N GLU A 124 -1.04 3.20 -2.79
CA GLU A 124 -0.07 3.50 -3.84
C GLU A 124 1.34 3.25 -3.29
N ASN A 125 2.20 2.55 -4.04
CA ASN A 125 3.59 2.30 -3.66
C ASN A 125 3.76 1.74 -2.23
N SER A 126 2.90 0.79 -1.85
CA SER A 126 2.83 0.21 -0.48
C SER A 126 2.58 1.23 0.65
N GLN A 127 2.03 2.40 0.33
CA GLN A 127 1.59 3.42 1.27
C GLN A 127 0.07 3.59 1.18
N LEU A 128 -0.59 3.63 2.34
CA LEU A 128 -1.99 3.99 2.43
C LEU A 128 -2.11 5.52 2.45
N HIS A 129 -2.60 6.09 1.36
CA HIS A 129 -2.92 7.50 1.24
C HIS A 129 -4.34 7.76 1.70
N ILE A 130 -4.53 8.75 2.57
CA ILE A 130 -5.83 9.22 3.02
C ILE A 130 -5.95 10.70 2.70
N GLY A 131 -6.81 11.01 1.74
CA GLY A 131 -7.25 12.35 1.40
C GLY A 131 -8.34 12.83 2.34
N VAL A 132 -8.19 14.02 2.91
CA VAL A 132 -9.18 14.63 3.81
C VAL A 132 -9.64 15.97 3.28
N ALA A 133 -10.96 16.14 3.12
CA ALA A 133 -11.53 17.40 2.66
C ALA A 133 -11.59 18.44 3.79
N ALA A 134 -11.48 19.72 3.44
CA ALA A 134 -11.60 20.79 4.44
C ALA A 134 -13.01 20.93 5.04
N HIS A 135 -14.05 20.52 4.32
CA HIS A 135 -15.45 20.58 4.75
C HIS A 135 -15.92 19.30 5.45
N THR A 136 -14.99 18.46 5.89
CA THR A 136 -15.31 17.11 6.33
C THR A 136 -15.84 17.04 7.77
N ASP A 137 -16.37 15.88 8.15
CA ASP A 137 -16.88 15.63 9.51
C ASP A 137 -15.73 15.12 10.40
N ALA A 138 -15.54 15.76 11.56
CA ALA A 138 -14.50 15.40 12.52
C ALA A 138 -14.63 13.96 13.05
N ARG A 139 -15.82 13.33 12.96
CA ARG A 139 -16.05 11.96 13.42
C ARG A 139 -15.56 10.89 12.47
N LEU A 140 -15.15 11.24 11.25
CA LEU A 140 -14.73 10.22 10.28
C LEU A 140 -13.45 9.46 10.69
N HIS A 141 -12.67 9.97 11.65
CA HIS A 141 -11.57 9.19 12.22
C HIS A 141 -12.05 7.91 12.93
N ASP A 142 -13.30 7.86 13.40
CA ASP A 142 -13.91 6.67 14.04
C ASP A 142 -14.04 5.49 13.07
N LEU A 143 -13.95 5.74 11.75
CA LEU A 143 -13.98 4.69 10.74
C LEU A 143 -12.76 3.77 10.78
N PHE A 144 -11.66 4.26 11.35
CA PHE A 144 -10.32 3.73 11.14
C PHE A 144 -9.82 2.92 12.33
N SER A 145 -8.91 1.98 12.06
CA SER A 145 -8.12 1.34 13.12
C SER A 145 -7.22 2.37 13.81
N GLU A 146 -6.78 2.08 15.03
CA GLU A 146 -6.05 3.04 15.89
C GLU A 146 -4.90 3.76 15.16
N THR A 147 -4.06 3.01 14.42
CA THR A 147 -2.95 3.57 13.65
C THR A 147 -3.41 4.62 12.65
N CYS A 148 -4.43 4.32 11.85
CA CYS A 148 -4.94 5.23 10.83
C CYS A 148 -5.75 6.38 11.46
N ALA A 149 -6.53 6.09 12.51
CA ALA A 149 -7.35 7.06 13.22
C ALA A 149 -6.52 8.22 13.79
N VAL A 150 -5.31 7.95 14.33
CA VAL A 150 -4.41 9.01 14.82
C VAL A 150 -4.03 9.98 13.70
N HIS A 151 -3.65 9.47 12.53
CA HIS A 151 -3.27 10.30 11.40
C HIS A 151 -4.46 11.10 10.86
N VAL A 152 -5.62 10.46 10.70
CA VAL A 152 -6.84 11.12 10.21
C VAL A 152 -7.31 12.20 11.20
N ARG A 153 -7.36 11.91 12.51
CA ARG A 153 -7.73 12.89 13.53
C ARG A 153 -6.82 14.11 13.51
N THR A 154 -5.51 13.91 13.41
CA THR A 154 -4.54 15.02 13.33
C THR A 154 -4.84 15.94 12.14
N GLU A 155 -5.17 15.35 10.99
CA GLU A 155 -5.51 16.13 9.80
C GLU A 155 -6.87 16.84 9.92
N LEU A 156 -7.87 16.18 10.50
CA LEU A 156 -9.18 16.76 10.78
C LEU A 156 -9.07 17.99 11.69
N ASP A 157 -8.26 17.89 12.75
CA ASP A 157 -7.96 19.01 13.64
C ASP A 157 -7.26 20.15 12.87
N ARG A 158 -6.30 19.82 11.99
CA ARG A 158 -5.56 20.78 11.18
C ARG A 158 -6.46 21.57 10.24
N VAL A 159 -7.45 20.92 9.62
CA VAL A 159 -8.40 21.58 8.69
C VAL A 159 -9.58 22.25 9.42
N GLY A 160 -9.67 22.11 10.74
CA GLY A 160 -10.74 22.70 11.55
C GLY A 160 -12.09 22.02 11.35
N ALA A 161 -12.09 20.72 11.03
CA ALA A 161 -13.31 19.93 10.88
C ALA A 161 -14.14 19.97 12.18
N ARG A 162 -15.46 19.98 12.05
CA ARG A 162 -16.39 19.97 13.18
C ARG A 162 -17.22 18.70 13.18
N PRO A 163 -17.61 18.18 14.35
CA PRO A 163 -18.46 16.99 14.42
C PRO A 163 -19.86 17.32 13.90
N GLY A 164 -20.35 16.50 12.96
CA GLY A 164 -21.70 16.58 12.41
C GLY A 164 -22.64 15.51 12.95
N HIS A 165 -23.91 15.61 12.58
CA HIS A 165 -24.94 14.60 12.84
C HIS A 165 -25.29 13.83 11.57
N ARG A 166 -24.29 13.12 11.05
CA ARG A 166 -24.38 12.38 9.80
C ARG A 166 -24.45 10.87 10.04
N THR A 167 -25.27 10.19 9.25
CA THR A 167 -25.31 8.72 9.19
C THR A 167 -24.39 8.20 8.11
N LEU A 168 -23.86 6.99 8.29
CA LEU A 168 -22.97 6.34 7.34
C LEU A 168 -23.64 5.08 6.78
N THR A 169 -23.70 4.99 5.46
CA THR A 169 -24.08 3.78 4.74
C THR A 169 -22.91 3.28 3.90
N PHE A 170 -22.94 1.99 3.55
CA PHE A 170 -21.86 1.33 2.82
C PHE A 170 -22.43 0.77 1.52
N THR A 171 -21.76 1.01 0.41
CA THR A 171 -22.24 0.57 -0.90
C THR A 171 -21.08 0.11 -1.77
N ALA A 172 -21.21 -1.10 -2.30
CA ALA A 172 -20.31 -1.61 -3.32
C ALA A 172 -20.67 -1.02 -4.68
N THR A 173 -19.67 -0.50 -5.39
CA THR A 173 -19.88 0.13 -6.70
C THR A 173 -18.84 -0.33 -7.72
N ASP A 174 -19.23 -0.23 -8.99
CA ASP A 174 -18.35 -0.46 -10.13
C ASP A 174 -17.62 0.84 -10.50
N GLY A 175 -16.49 0.71 -11.19
CA GLY A 175 -15.70 1.86 -11.66
C GLY A 175 -14.73 2.46 -10.64
N LEU A 176 -14.78 2.06 -9.36
CA LEU A 176 -13.73 2.37 -8.41
C LEU A 176 -12.54 1.40 -8.52
N PRO A 177 -11.29 1.90 -8.52
CA PRO A 177 -10.12 1.04 -8.47
C PRO A 177 -10.15 0.09 -7.25
N PRO A 178 -9.64 -1.16 -7.38
CA PRO A 178 -9.57 -2.15 -6.29
C PRO A 178 -8.86 -1.70 -5.01
N THR A 179 -8.05 -0.65 -5.11
CA THR A 179 -7.23 -0.12 -4.05
C THR A 179 -7.82 1.13 -3.41
N ASN A 180 -9.04 1.52 -3.81
CA ASN A 180 -9.61 2.81 -3.45
C ASN A 180 -10.96 2.67 -2.72
N VAL A 181 -11.20 3.57 -1.77
CA VAL A 181 -12.47 3.76 -1.06
C VAL A 181 -12.75 5.26 -0.99
N LEU A 182 -14.00 5.66 -1.20
CA LEU A 182 -14.42 7.06 -1.07
C LEU A 182 -15.49 7.19 0.02
N VAL A 183 -15.48 8.30 0.73
CA VAL A 183 -16.62 8.72 1.57
C VAL A 183 -17.18 9.97 0.94
N VAL A 184 -18.43 9.89 0.48
CA VAL A 184 -19.10 10.94 -0.26
C VAL A 184 -20.38 11.38 0.47
N GLU A 185 -20.74 12.63 0.31
CA GLU A 185 -22.03 13.15 0.76
C GLU A 185 -23.13 12.76 -0.22
N ASP A 186 -24.21 12.16 0.26
CA ASP A 186 -25.41 11.99 -0.56
C ASP A 186 -26.19 13.31 -0.58
N ARG A 187 -25.94 14.08 -1.64
CA ARG A 187 -26.60 15.37 -1.86
C ARG A 187 -28.09 15.26 -2.14
N ALA A 188 -28.59 14.11 -2.60
CA ALA A 188 -30.02 13.92 -2.81
C ALA A 188 -30.77 13.70 -1.48
N ALA A 189 -30.09 13.13 -0.48
CA ALA A 189 -30.63 12.93 0.86
C ALA A 189 -30.53 14.18 1.77
N CYS A 190 -29.63 15.13 1.45
CA CYS A 190 -29.41 16.35 2.22
C CYS A 190 -30.56 17.36 2.03
N THR A 191 -31.60 17.26 2.86
CA THR A 191 -32.74 18.20 2.86
C THR A 191 -32.67 19.27 3.95
N ASP A 192 -31.88 19.06 5.01
CA ASP A 192 -31.61 20.04 6.07
C ASP A 192 -30.14 19.97 6.49
N GLY A 193 -29.46 21.13 6.49
CA GLY A 193 -28.00 21.29 6.45
C GLY A 193 -27.14 20.61 7.53
N ASP A 194 -27.74 19.98 8.54
CA ASP A 194 -27.03 19.30 9.64
C ASP A 194 -27.31 17.78 9.77
N ARG A 195 -28.31 17.25 9.03
CA ARG A 195 -28.67 15.81 9.03
C ARG A 195 -28.44 15.21 7.64
N GLY A 196 -27.18 15.19 7.23
CA GLY A 196 -26.77 14.60 5.96
C GLY A 196 -26.47 13.09 6.09
N GLU A 197 -26.67 12.35 5.00
CA GLU A 197 -26.18 10.98 4.87
C GLU A 197 -24.83 10.99 4.14
N MET A 198 -23.89 10.18 4.63
CA MET A 198 -22.62 9.92 3.96
C MET A 198 -22.59 8.46 3.50
N VAL A 199 -22.13 8.25 2.28
CA VAL A 199 -22.00 6.92 1.68
C VAL A 199 -20.52 6.58 1.55
N VAL A 200 -20.14 5.44 2.11
CA VAL A 200 -18.83 4.82 1.92
C VAL A 200 -18.90 3.95 0.68
N LEU A 201 -18.31 4.44 -0.40
CA LEU A 201 -18.23 3.74 -1.68
C LEU A 201 -17.00 2.84 -1.69
N VAL A 202 -17.22 1.54 -1.86
CA VAL A 202 -16.15 0.52 -1.93
C VAL A 202 -16.15 -0.17 -3.28
N SER A 203 -14.96 -0.45 -3.82
CA SER A 203 -14.84 -1.25 -5.03
C SER A 203 -15.26 -2.70 -4.79
N ARG A 204 -16.02 -3.30 -5.71
CA ARG A 204 -16.33 -4.75 -5.66
C ARG A 204 -15.09 -5.63 -5.68
N GLN A 205 -14.00 -5.14 -6.25
CA GLN A 205 -12.73 -5.86 -6.37
C GLN A 205 -11.75 -5.47 -5.25
N MET A 206 -12.24 -4.87 -4.16
CA MET A 206 -11.39 -4.31 -3.12
C MET A 206 -10.38 -5.33 -2.58
N THR A 207 -9.12 -4.92 -2.45
CA THR A 207 -8.09 -5.79 -1.88
C THR A 207 -8.37 -6.07 -0.40
N PRO A 208 -8.11 -7.30 0.09
CA PRO A 208 -8.32 -7.62 1.51
C PRO A 208 -7.39 -6.83 2.44
N HIS A 209 -6.28 -6.28 1.93
CA HIS A 209 -5.35 -5.48 2.71
C HIS A 209 -5.86 -4.07 3.01
N LEU A 210 -6.71 -3.51 2.14
CA LEU A 210 -7.33 -2.21 2.39
C LEU A 210 -8.34 -2.28 3.55
N LEU A 211 -9.01 -3.43 3.75
CA LEU A 211 -9.90 -3.65 4.90
C LEU A 211 -9.20 -3.46 6.25
N ALA A 212 -7.89 -3.71 6.33
CA ALA A 212 -7.12 -3.55 7.57
C ALA A 212 -6.97 -2.07 8.01
N ALA A 213 -7.29 -1.11 7.14
CA ALA A 213 -7.31 0.30 7.49
C ALA A 213 -8.49 0.67 8.42
N PHE A 214 -9.57 -0.13 8.39
CA PHE A 214 -10.82 0.18 9.07
C PHE A 214 -10.93 -0.48 10.45
N ALA A 215 -11.69 0.16 11.34
CA ALA A 215 -12.03 -0.45 12.62
C ALA A 215 -12.86 -1.73 12.40
N PRO A 216 -12.80 -2.74 13.30
CA PRO A 216 -13.45 -4.03 13.07
C PRO A 216 -14.95 -3.95 12.72
N PRO A 217 -15.78 -3.14 13.42
CA PRO A 217 -17.20 -3.02 13.08
C PRO A 217 -17.43 -2.45 11.67
N VAL A 218 -16.58 -1.51 11.25
CA VAL A 218 -16.65 -0.85 9.93
C VAL A 218 -16.22 -1.83 8.85
N ALA A 219 -15.16 -2.58 9.08
CA ALA A 219 -14.72 -3.63 8.17
C ALA A 219 -15.80 -4.71 7.98
N ASP A 220 -16.56 -5.05 9.02
CA ASP A 220 -17.69 -5.98 8.94
C ASP A 220 -18.83 -5.41 8.10
N SER A 221 -19.18 -4.13 8.26
CA SER A 221 -20.17 -3.45 7.41
C SER A 221 -19.74 -3.42 5.95
N ILE A 222 -18.46 -3.16 5.66
CA ILE A 222 -17.93 -3.19 4.29
C ILE A 222 -18.03 -4.61 3.71
N ARG A 223 -17.67 -5.65 4.48
CA ARG A 223 -17.80 -7.04 4.03
C ARG A 223 -19.24 -7.43 3.73
N ALA A 224 -20.20 -6.96 4.51
CA ALA A 224 -21.62 -7.18 4.24
C ALA A 224 -22.03 -6.51 2.92
N ALA A 225 -21.67 -5.23 2.73
CA ALA A 225 -21.95 -4.51 1.49
C ALA A 225 -21.36 -5.17 0.22
N LEU A 226 -20.21 -5.85 0.34
CA LEU A 226 -19.61 -6.61 -0.75
C LEU A 226 -20.31 -7.96 -1.04
N ARG A 227 -21.10 -8.49 -0.10
CA ARG A 227 -21.82 -9.77 -0.24
C ARG A 227 -23.24 -9.60 -0.77
N ASP A 228 -23.87 -8.46 -0.52
CA ASP A 228 -25.27 -8.20 -0.85
C ASP A 228 -25.51 -7.83 -2.34
N THR A 229 -24.54 -8.10 -3.22
CA THR A 229 -24.52 -7.69 -4.63
C THR A 229 -24.02 -8.77 -5.57
#